data_AF-A0A8T7ASE1-F1
#
_entry.id   AF-A0A8T7ASE1-F1
#
_cell.length_a   1.000
_cell.length_b   1.000
_cell.length_c   1.000
_cell.angle_alpha   90.00
_cell.angle_beta   90.00
_cell.angle_gamma   90.00
#
_symmetry.space_group_name_H-M   'P 1'
#
loop_
_entity.id
_entity.type
_entity.pdbx_description
1 polymer ?
#
loop_
_entity_poly.entity_id
_entity_poly.type
_entity_poly.pdbx_seq_one_letter_code
_entity_poly.pdbx_strand_id
1 'polypeptide(L)'
;SIAWQCPYCNDYHANTDELILEDSPQGLLATTLFIESQPLLRYQLDDRVAFHAEAHDAAHECHIRLPTLTVLDARRDDWLIDGAGRKVSPLSFQFERIAGLRAWRIHQLRTGELRLYVDAEQAADTQQQLTEHLQAIVPGRQVELTRGIWQLRNAGKFKRVVSDFTR
;
A
#
# COMPACT_ATOMS: atom_id res chain seq x y z
N SER A 1 12.95 6.53 -0.46
CA SER A 1 11.67 6.03 0.11
C SER A 1 11.53 6.63 1.51
N ILE A 2 10.33 6.77 2.08
CA ILE A 2 10.17 7.30 3.45
C ILE A 2 10.25 6.17 4.49
N ALA A 3 9.77 4.99 4.12
CA ALA A 3 9.81 3.78 4.93
C ALA A 3 9.92 2.55 4.02
N TRP A 4 10.16 1.39 4.62
CA TRP A 4 10.21 0.09 3.96
C TRP A 4 9.71 -1.00 4.89
N GLN A 5 9.13 -2.06 4.31
CA GLN A 5 8.68 -3.21 5.08
C GLN A 5 9.86 -4.10 5.44
N CYS A 6 10.06 -4.37 6.73
CA CYS A 6 11.15 -5.21 7.21
C CYS A 6 10.84 -6.70 6.97
N PRO A 7 11.78 -7.48 6.40
CA PRO A 7 11.57 -8.91 6.17
C PRO A 7 11.59 -9.74 7.47
N TYR A 8 12.06 -9.18 8.59
CA TYR A 8 12.18 -9.89 9.87
C TYR A 8 10.93 -9.76 10.75
N CYS A 9 10.39 -8.54 10.92
CA CYS A 9 9.18 -8.30 11.72
C CYS A 9 7.94 -7.96 10.90
N ASN A 10 8.06 -7.77 9.58
CA ASN A 10 6.97 -7.32 8.69
C ASN A 10 6.41 -5.91 8.99
N ASP A 11 6.98 -5.17 9.95
CA ASP A 11 6.64 -3.75 10.20
C ASP A 11 7.30 -2.82 9.18
N TYR A 12 6.77 -1.60 9.08
CA TYR A 12 7.40 -0.54 8.29
C TYR A 12 8.42 0.22 9.12
N HIS A 13 9.70 0.05 8.83
CA HIS A 13 10.75 0.89 9.41
C HIS A 13 10.89 2.19 8.63
N ALA A 14 10.93 3.29 9.37
CA ALA A 14 11.14 4.61 8.83
C ALA A 14 12.62 4.86 8.52
N ASN A 15 12.93 5.51 7.38
CA ASN A 15 14.30 5.91 7.00
C ASN A 15 14.76 7.13 7.81
N THR A 16 14.74 7.06 9.13
CA THR A 16 15.11 8.19 10.00
C THR A 16 16.62 8.49 10.04
N ASP A 17 17.41 7.62 9.42
CA ASP A 17 18.83 7.83 9.12
C ASP A 17 19.05 8.77 7.93
N GLU A 18 18.08 8.89 7.03
CA GLU A 18 18.13 9.75 5.83
C GLU A 18 17.18 10.96 5.91
N LEU A 19 16.16 10.88 6.76
CA LEU A 19 15.05 11.84 6.86
C LEU A 19 14.74 12.16 8.32
N ILE A 20 14.46 13.42 8.64
CA ILE A 20 13.75 13.76 9.86
C ILE A 20 12.26 13.71 9.56
N LEU A 21 11.53 12.90 10.32
CA LEU A 21 10.09 12.72 10.18
C LEU A 21 9.37 13.23 11.44
N GLU A 22 8.29 13.99 11.25
CA GLU A 22 7.50 14.54 12.34
C GLU A 22 6.01 14.28 12.12
N ASP A 23 5.31 13.79 13.13
CA ASP A 23 3.84 13.74 13.11
C ASP A 23 3.26 15.16 13.28
N SER A 24 2.22 15.47 12.51
CA SER A 24 1.47 16.72 12.66
C SER A 24 -0.03 16.50 12.42
N PRO A 25 -0.90 17.38 12.95
CA PRO A 25 -2.34 17.29 12.72
C PRO A 25 -2.73 17.33 11.23
N GLN A 26 -1.91 17.95 10.38
CA GLN A 26 -2.14 18.09 8.95
C GLN A 26 -1.58 16.93 8.12
N GLY A 27 -0.84 16.01 8.74
CA GLY A 27 -0.16 14.89 8.09
C GLY A 27 1.34 14.88 8.41
N LEU A 28 2.06 13.91 7.84
CA LEU A 28 3.47 13.67 8.06
C LEU A 28 4.33 14.81 7.48
N LEU A 29 5.28 15.33 8.27
CA LEU A 29 6.30 16.25 7.80
C LEU A 29 7.60 15.50 7.54
N ALA A 30 8.32 15.88 6.48
CA ALA A 30 9.61 15.31 6.13
C ALA A 30 10.67 16.38 5.89
N THR A 31 11.87 16.16 6.42
CA THR A 31 13.07 16.97 6.14
C THR A 31 14.20 16.05 5.68
N THR A 32 14.82 16.36 4.54
CA THR A 32 15.87 15.51 3.95
C THR A 32 17.25 15.89 4.49
N LEU A 33 18.05 14.91 4.92
CA LEU A 33 19.37 15.16 5.49
C LEU A 33 20.50 15.28 4.45
N PHE A 34 20.39 14.58 3.32
CA PHE A 34 21.49 14.43 2.35
C PHE A 34 21.17 14.92 0.93
N ILE A 35 20.17 15.78 0.75
CA ILE A 35 19.79 16.33 -0.57
C ILE A 35 20.22 17.79 -0.67
N GLU A 36 21.25 18.07 -1.46
CA GLU A 36 21.81 19.42 -1.63
C GLU A 36 21.08 20.25 -2.71
N SER A 37 20.62 19.61 -3.78
CA SER A 37 20.05 20.32 -4.93
C SER A 37 18.63 20.82 -4.69
N GLN A 38 17.86 20.13 -3.86
CA GLN A 38 16.47 20.44 -3.51
C GLN A 38 16.17 19.98 -2.07
N PRO A 39 16.73 20.65 -1.05
CA PRO A 39 16.46 20.29 0.33
C PRO A 39 14.98 20.51 0.64
N LEU A 40 14.34 19.46 1.16
CA LEU A 40 13.00 19.56 1.71
C LEU A 40 13.13 19.90 3.19
N LEU A 41 12.51 20.99 3.62
CA LEU A 41 12.47 21.43 5.03
C LEU A 41 11.02 21.41 5.50
N ARG A 42 10.71 20.54 6.47
CA ARG A 42 9.35 20.33 7.01
C ARG A 42 8.29 20.22 5.91
N TYR A 43 8.61 19.49 4.83
CA TYR A 43 7.71 19.32 3.70
C TYR A 43 6.47 18.51 4.12
N GLN A 44 5.28 19.07 3.90
CA GLN A 44 4.01 18.45 4.27
C GLN A 44 3.62 17.36 3.28
N LEU A 45 3.47 16.15 3.79
CA LEU A 45 2.85 15.01 3.11
C LEU A 45 1.40 14.89 3.59
N ASP A 46 0.53 14.46 2.68
CA ASP A 46 -0.90 14.25 2.97
C ASP A 46 -1.18 12.90 3.65
N ASP A 47 -0.14 12.10 3.91
CA ASP A 47 -0.22 10.83 4.60
C ASP A 47 -0.24 11.05 6.13
N ARG A 48 -1.06 10.28 6.85
CA ARG A 48 -1.10 10.21 8.32
C ARG A 48 -0.47 8.91 8.78
N VAL A 49 0.45 9.01 9.74
CA VAL A 49 1.15 7.85 10.32
C VAL A 49 1.12 7.92 11.83
N ALA A 50 1.23 6.76 12.49
CA ALA A 50 1.59 6.66 13.90
C ALA A 50 3.01 6.12 13.98
N PHE A 51 3.89 6.80 14.70
CA PHE A 51 5.25 6.33 14.99
C PHE A 51 5.26 5.48 16.24
N HIS A 52 6.06 4.43 16.21
CA HIS A 52 6.33 3.58 17.36
C HIS A 52 7.84 3.63 17.62
N ALA A 53 8.20 4.18 18.78
CA ALA A 53 9.59 4.40 19.17
C ALA A 53 10.34 3.08 19.44
N GLU A 54 9.58 2.02 19.75
CA GLU A 54 10.06 0.66 19.91
C GLU A 54 9.50 -0.15 18.73
N ALA A 55 10.34 -1.00 18.11
CA ALA A 55 9.82 -2.04 17.22
C ALA A 55 8.72 -2.78 18.00
N HIS A 56 7.52 -2.85 17.43
CA HIS A 56 6.30 -3.25 18.12
C HIS A 56 6.53 -4.58 18.83
N ASP A 57 6.53 -4.53 20.16
CA ASP A 57 6.51 -5.63 21.11
C ASP A 57 7.58 -6.74 20.96
N ALA A 58 7.88 -7.35 22.10
CA ALA A 58 8.75 -8.52 22.26
C ALA A 58 8.29 -9.79 21.49
N ALA A 59 7.36 -9.67 20.53
CA ALA A 59 6.80 -10.76 19.76
C ALA A 59 7.58 -11.05 18.46
N HIS A 60 8.38 -10.10 17.95
CA HIS A 60 9.12 -10.27 16.69
C HIS A 60 10.61 -9.96 16.90
N GLU A 61 11.48 -10.96 16.70
CA GLU A 61 12.94 -10.84 16.79
C GLU A 61 13.49 -9.95 15.65
N CYS A 62 13.23 -8.64 15.70
CA CYS A 62 13.77 -7.68 14.74
C CYS A 62 15.08 -7.09 15.24
N HIS A 63 16.15 -7.20 14.44
CA HIS A 63 17.44 -6.58 14.75
C HIS A 63 17.58 -5.15 14.23
N ILE A 64 16.57 -4.65 13.51
CA ILE A 64 16.59 -3.29 12.94
C ILE A 64 16.17 -2.29 14.01
N ARG A 65 17.01 -1.28 14.24
CA ARG A 65 16.84 -0.27 15.31
C ARG A 65 16.16 1.03 14.86
N LEU A 66 15.73 1.09 13.60
CA LEU A 66 14.95 2.23 13.11
C LEU A 66 13.54 2.19 13.71
N PRO A 67 12.91 3.33 14.03
CA PRO A 67 11.55 3.35 14.52
C PRO A 67 10.60 2.78 13.48
N THR A 68 9.52 2.16 13.94
CA THR A 68 8.48 1.65 13.06
C THR A 68 7.35 2.66 12.92
N LEU A 69 6.57 2.54 11.85
CA LEU A 69 5.37 3.33 11.64
C LEU A 69 4.19 2.48 11.21
N THR A 70 2.99 2.92 11.55
CA THR A 70 1.73 2.43 10.98
C THR A 70 1.12 3.53 10.14
N VAL A 71 0.76 3.22 8.90
CA VAL A 71 0.03 4.16 8.04
C VAL A 71 -1.44 4.18 8.46
N LEU A 72 -1.92 5.33 8.94
CA LEU A 72 -3.30 5.54 9.41
C LEU A 72 -4.22 6.00 8.28
N ASP A 73 -3.74 6.96 7.47
CA ASP A 73 -4.40 7.43 6.27
C ASP A 73 -3.31 7.69 5.22
N ALA A 74 -3.54 7.28 3.98
CA ALA A 74 -2.64 7.56 2.86
C ALA A 74 -3.46 8.35 1.84
N ARG A 75 -2.79 8.97 0.86
CA ARG A 75 -3.50 9.70 -0.21
C ARG A 75 -4.80 9.01 -0.65
N ARG A 76 -5.89 9.77 -0.60
CA ARG A 76 -7.29 9.32 -0.79
C ARG A 76 -7.53 8.47 -2.04
N ASP A 77 -6.75 8.71 -3.08
CA ASP A 77 -7.01 8.19 -4.42
C ASP A 77 -6.69 6.69 -4.61
N ASP A 78 -6.10 6.05 -3.59
CA ASP A 78 -5.64 4.66 -3.69
C ASP A 78 -6.46 3.69 -2.80
N TRP A 79 -7.42 4.17 -1.99
CA TRP A 79 -8.22 3.30 -1.10
C TRP A 79 -9.37 2.60 -1.83
N LEU A 80 -9.64 1.35 -1.46
CA LEU A 80 -10.89 0.67 -1.85
C LEU A 80 -11.94 0.80 -0.75
N ILE A 81 -13.21 0.66 -1.11
CA ILE A 81 -14.34 0.64 -0.17
C ILE A 81 -15.01 -0.73 -0.22
N ASP A 82 -15.05 -1.45 0.91
CA ASP A 82 -15.71 -2.76 0.99
C ASP A 82 -17.24 -2.67 0.92
N GLY A 83 -17.93 -3.81 0.94
CA GLY A 83 -19.40 -3.89 0.89
C GLY A 83 -20.10 -3.31 2.14
N ALA A 84 -19.38 -3.21 3.27
CA ALA A 84 -19.85 -2.53 4.47
C ALA A 84 -19.51 -1.02 4.46
N GLY A 85 -18.84 -0.53 3.42
CA GLY A 85 -18.43 0.85 3.29
C GLY A 85 -17.17 1.22 4.08
N ARG A 86 -16.42 0.24 4.58
CA ARG A 86 -15.14 0.46 5.25
C ARG A 86 -14.04 0.68 4.22
N LYS A 87 -13.11 1.57 4.54
CA LYS A 87 -11.93 1.83 3.73
C LYS A 87 -10.93 0.67 3.88
N VAL A 88 -10.36 0.24 2.76
CA VAL A 88 -9.32 -0.78 2.68
C VAL A 88 -8.08 -0.17 2.02
N SER A 89 -6.94 -0.27 2.72
CA SER A 89 -5.68 0.32 2.29
C SER A 89 -5.03 -0.48 1.16
N PRO A 90 -4.32 0.16 0.21
CA PRO A 90 -3.45 -0.54 -0.74
C PRO A 90 -2.46 -1.51 -0.09
N LEU A 91 -2.04 -1.22 1.15
CA LEU A 91 -1.05 -2.02 1.88
C LEU A 91 -1.61 -3.37 2.35
N SER A 92 -2.93 -3.55 2.32
CA SER A 92 -3.59 -4.82 2.66
C SER A 92 -3.35 -5.91 1.61
N PHE A 93 -2.90 -5.56 0.41
CA PHE A 93 -2.68 -6.50 -0.69
C PHE A 93 -1.19 -6.86 -0.80
N GLN A 94 -0.85 -8.11 -0.50
CA GLN A 94 0.51 -8.66 -0.59
C GLN A 94 0.57 -9.84 -1.58
N PHE A 95 0.05 -9.62 -2.79
CA PHE A 95 -0.06 -10.69 -3.80
C PHE A 95 1.28 -11.11 -4.40
N GLU A 96 2.36 -10.36 -4.15
CA GLU A 96 3.74 -10.70 -4.53
C GLU A 96 4.21 -12.06 -3.97
N ARG A 97 3.55 -12.56 -2.93
CA ARG A 97 3.85 -13.86 -2.31
C ARG A 97 3.26 -15.04 -3.09
N ILE A 98 2.42 -14.80 -4.10
CA ILE A 98 1.77 -15.85 -4.89
C ILE A 98 2.72 -16.31 -6.00
N ALA A 99 3.09 -17.59 -5.99
CA ALA A 99 4.00 -18.17 -6.96
C ALA A 99 3.46 -18.02 -8.39
N GLY A 100 4.33 -17.63 -9.32
CA GLY A 100 3.99 -17.46 -10.73
C GLY A 100 3.24 -16.17 -11.08
N LEU A 101 2.92 -15.31 -10.10
CA LEU A 101 2.34 -13.97 -10.35
C LEU A 101 3.45 -12.98 -10.72
N ARG A 102 3.38 -12.42 -11.94
CA ARG A 102 4.35 -11.44 -12.43
C ARG A 102 3.92 -10.01 -12.13
N ALA A 103 2.62 -9.74 -12.27
CA ALA A 103 2.06 -8.43 -11.99
C ALA A 103 0.58 -8.51 -11.65
N TRP A 104 0.11 -7.54 -10.87
CA TRP A 104 -1.29 -7.39 -10.53
C TRP A 104 -1.69 -5.93 -10.38
N ARG A 105 -2.99 -5.67 -10.53
CA ARG A 105 -3.61 -4.37 -10.26
C ARG A 105 -5.09 -4.52 -9.94
N ILE A 106 -5.56 -3.77 -8.96
CA ILE A 106 -6.98 -3.69 -8.58
C ILE A 106 -7.54 -2.35 -9.02
N HIS A 107 -8.72 -2.38 -9.63
CA HIS A 107 -9.53 -1.20 -9.93
C HIS A 107 -10.92 -1.38 -9.34
N GLN A 108 -11.32 -0.47 -8.47
CA GLN A 108 -12.71 -0.37 -8.05
C GLN A 108 -13.47 0.60 -8.95
N LEU A 109 -14.48 0.08 -9.63
CA LEU A 109 -15.33 0.84 -10.54
C LEU A 109 -16.28 1.76 -9.76
N ARG A 110 -16.88 2.72 -10.47
CA ARG A 110 -17.94 3.58 -9.92
C ARG A 110 -19.15 2.82 -9.36
N THR A 111 -19.42 1.61 -9.88
CA THR A 111 -20.47 0.71 -9.37
C THR A 111 -20.09 0.04 -8.04
N GLY A 112 -18.81 0.11 -7.66
CA GLY A 112 -18.24 -0.55 -6.49
C GLY A 112 -17.71 -1.96 -6.76
N GLU A 113 -17.95 -2.51 -7.95
CA GLU A 113 -17.32 -3.74 -8.45
C GLU A 113 -15.80 -3.62 -8.49
N LEU A 114 -15.11 -4.73 -8.20
CA LEU A 114 -13.66 -4.82 -8.24
C LEU A 114 -13.22 -5.55 -9.51
N ARG A 115 -12.33 -4.94 -10.28
CA ARG A 115 -11.60 -5.59 -11.36
C ARG A 115 -10.17 -5.87 -10.93
N LEU A 116 -9.79 -7.15 -10.96
CA LEU A 116 -8.43 -7.58 -10.70
C LEU A 116 -7.74 -7.94 -12.03
N TYR A 117 -6.78 -7.12 -12.43
CA TYR A 117 -5.93 -7.32 -13.60
C TYR A 117 -4.69 -8.10 -13.20
N VAL A 118 -4.40 -9.21 -13.87
CA VAL A 118 -3.29 -10.11 -13.50
C VAL A 118 -2.48 -10.59 -14.70
N ASP A 119 -1.17 -10.65 -14.52
CA ASP A 119 -0.23 -11.33 -15.41
C ASP A 119 0.47 -12.43 -14.62
N ALA A 120 0.26 -13.69 -15.01
CA ALA A 120 0.76 -14.86 -14.30
C ALA A 120 1.10 -16.00 -15.27
N GLU A 121 2.11 -16.81 -14.92
CA GLU A 121 2.57 -17.96 -15.72
C GLU A 121 1.61 -19.15 -15.67
N GLN A 122 0.99 -19.40 -14.51
CA GLN A 122 0.06 -20.50 -14.27
C GLN A 122 -1.30 -19.94 -13.86
N ALA A 123 -2.16 -19.69 -14.85
CA ALA A 123 -3.34 -18.84 -14.63
C ALA A 123 -4.38 -19.45 -13.66
N ALA A 124 -4.69 -20.74 -13.71
CA ALA A 124 -5.89 -21.27 -13.02
C ALA A 124 -5.79 -21.25 -11.49
N ASP A 125 -4.75 -21.86 -10.91
CA ASP A 125 -4.59 -21.93 -9.45
C ASP A 125 -4.31 -20.56 -8.83
N THR A 126 -3.50 -19.74 -9.52
CA THR A 126 -3.22 -18.35 -9.12
C THR A 126 -4.49 -17.49 -9.15
N GLN A 127 -5.37 -17.66 -10.14
CA GLN A 127 -6.62 -16.90 -10.26
C GLN A 127 -7.56 -17.14 -9.09
N GLN A 128 -7.72 -18.40 -8.67
CA GLN A 128 -8.57 -18.75 -7.54
C GLN A 128 -8.03 -18.16 -6.23
N GLN A 129 -6.74 -18.38 -5.93
CA GLN A 129 -6.08 -17.86 -4.72
C GLN A 129 -6.18 -16.33 -4.61
N LEU A 130 -5.98 -15.63 -5.72
CA LEU A 130 -6.10 -14.18 -5.79
C LEU A 130 -7.51 -13.68 -5.50
N THR A 131 -8.51 -14.36 -6.06
CA THR A 131 -9.92 -13.99 -5.86
C THR A 131 -10.33 -14.22 -4.41
N GLU A 132 -9.94 -15.35 -3.82
CA GLU A 132 -10.22 -15.69 -2.42
C GLU A 132 -9.55 -14.68 -1.47
N HIS A 133 -8.26 -14.36 -1.68
CA HIS A 133 -7.58 -13.34 -0.89
C HIS A 133 -8.22 -11.96 -1.04
N LEU A 134 -8.58 -11.55 -2.26
CA LEU A 134 -9.21 -10.26 -2.50
C LEU A 134 -10.58 -10.17 -1.80
N GLN A 135 -11.38 -11.23 -1.84
CA GLN A 135 -12.68 -11.28 -1.15
C GLN A 135 -12.55 -11.28 0.37
N ALA A 136 -11.49 -11.90 0.92
CA ALA A 136 -11.21 -11.85 2.35
C ALA A 136 -10.83 -10.44 2.82
N ILE A 137 -10.07 -9.70 1.99
CA ILE A 137 -9.61 -8.33 2.29
C ILE A 137 -10.71 -7.29 2.02
N VAL A 138 -11.49 -7.46 0.96
CA VAL A 138 -12.56 -6.53 0.52
C VAL A 138 -13.90 -7.27 0.43
N PRO A 139 -14.51 -7.63 1.57
CA PRO A 139 -15.72 -8.44 1.57
C PRO A 139 -16.92 -7.69 0.99
N GLY A 140 -17.88 -8.43 0.47
CA GLY A 140 -19.17 -7.89 0.00
C GLY A 140 -19.09 -7.08 -1.29
N ARG A 141 -18.01 -7.21 -2.07
CA ARG A 141 -17.90 -6.68 -3.43
C ARG A 141 -17.81 -7.82 -4.43
N GLN A 142 -18.42 -7.62 -5.60
CA GLN A 142 -18.22 -8.51 -6.74
C GLN A 142 -16.82 -8.31 -7.29
N VAL A 143 -16.17 -9.42 -7.65
CA VAL A 143 -14.80 -9.43 -8.20
C VAL A 143 -14.83 -10.04 -9.59
N GLU A 144 -14.35 -9.29 -10.57
CA GLU A 144 -14.10 -9.74 -11.94
C GLU A 144 -12.59 -9.81 -12.16
N LEU A 145 -12.10 -10.95 -12.66
CA LEU A 145 -10.68 -11.13 -12.96
C LEU A 145 -10.44 -10.97 -14.46
N THR A 146 -9.49 -10.11 -14.82
CA THR A 146 -9.09 -9.84 -16.20
C THR A 146 -7.62 -10.21 -16.42
N ARG A 147 -7.32 -10.91 -17.50
CA ARG A 147 -5.93 -11.24 -17.88
C ARG A 147 -5.24 -10.04 -18.50
N GLY A 148 -3.95 -9.89 -18.18
CA GLY A 148 -3.09 -8.79 -18.61
C GLY A 148 -3.10 -7.61 -17.63
N ILE A 149 -2.16 -6.69 -17.81
CA ILE A 149 -2.06 -5.48 -17.00
C ILE A 149 -2.82 -4.36 -17.71
N TRP A 150 -3.80 -3.76 -17.04
CA TRP A 150 -4.42 -2.53 -17.55
C TRP A 150 -3.36 -1.43 -17.67
N GLN A 151 -3.00 -1.09 -18.91
CA GLN A 151 -2.15 0.05 -19.20
C GLN A 151 -2.97 1.33 -19.15
N LEU A 152 -2.67 2.20 -18.18
CA LEU A 152 -3.16 3.57 -18.22
C LEU A 152 -2.61 4.23 -19.48
N ARG A 153 -3.47 4.91 -20.23
CA ARG A 153 -3.08 5.67 -21.44
C ARG A 153 -2.08 6.80 -21.14
N ASN A 154 -1.87 7.15 -19.87
CA ASN A 154 -0.99 8.22 -19.44
C ASN A 154 0.18 7.64 -18.61
N ALA A 155 1.41 7.95 -19.02
CA ALA A 155 2.67 7.51 -18.44
C ALA A 155 2.96 8.17 -17.06
N GLY A 156 2.03 8.00 -16.11
CA GLY A 156 2.25 8.34 -14.71
C GLY A 156 2.80 7.16 -13.90
N LYS A 157 3.06 7.38 -12.61
CA LYS A 157 3.46 6.33 -11.65
C LYS A 157 2.44 5.18 -11.69
N PHE A 158 2.93 3.95 -11.84
CA PHE A 158 2.08 2.76 -11.85
C PHE A 158 1.37 2.61 -10.49
N LYS A 159 0.04 2.80 -10.49
CA LYS A 159 -0.81 2.61 -9.31
C LYS A 159 -1.39 1.21 -9.31
N ARG A 160 -1.03 0.41 -8.30
CA ARG A 160 -1.53 -0.97 -8.12
C ARG A 160 -2.97 -1.04 -7.65
N VAL A 161 -3.43 -0.01 -6.97
CA VAL A 161 -4.83 0.12 -6.52
C VAL A 161 -5.35 1.47 -7.02
N VAL A 162 -6.52 1.44 -7.63
CA VAL A 162 -7.23 2.64 -8.10
C VAL A 162 -8.70 2.50 -7.74
N SER A 163 -9.32 3.56 -7.26
CA SER A 163 -10.75 3.60 -7.02
C SER A 163 -11.39 4.80 -7.70
N ASP A 164 -12.40 4.54 -8.53
CA ASP A 164 -13.32 5.55 -9.05
C ASP A 164 -14.61 5.62 -8.22
N PHE A 165 -14.72 4.83 -7.14
CA PHE A 165 -15.91 4.76 -6.32
C PHE A 165 -16.00 5.97 -5.40
N THR A 166 -17.02 6.79 -5.64
CA THR A 166 -17.39 7.90 -4.76
C THR A 166 -18.57 7.48 -3.91
N ARG A 167 -18.46 7.67 -2.59
CA ARG A 167 -19.54 7.47 -1.63
C ARG A 167 -20.60 8.55 -1.73
#